data_AF-A0A2X1Y0N6-F1
#
_entry.id   AF-A0A2X1Y0N6-F1
#
_cell.length_a   1.000
_cell.length_b   1.000
_cell.length_c   1.000
_cell.angle_alpha   90.00
_cell.angle_beta   90.00
_cell.angle_gamma   90.00
#
_symmetry.space_group_name_H-M   'P 1'
#
loop_
_entity.id
_entity.type
_entity.pdbx_description
1 polymer ?
#
loop_
_entity_poly.entity_id
_entity_poly.type
_entity_poly.pdbx_seq_one_letter_code
_entity_poly.pdbx_strand_id
1 'polypeptide(L)' 'MKNIKDLEDDYIERFGDLFPTIGISRDYEKEIILICLAKDKDAYGLGYFDLEKCY' A
#
# COMPACT_ATOMS: atom_id res chain seq x y z
N MET A 1 -5.90 3.66 -16.80
CA MET A 1 -5.68 3.34 -15.38
C MET A 1 -4.41 2.51 -15.30
N LYS A 2 -3.44 2.86 -14.44
CA LYS A 2 -2.27 2.01 -14.18
C LYS A 2 -2.75 0.64 -13.70
N ASN A 3 -2.04 -0.42 -14.08
CA ASN A 3 -2.34 -1.76 -13.57
C ASN A 3 -1.96 -1.82 -12.08
N ILE A 4 -2.56 -2.73 -11.31
CA ILE A 4 -2.22 -2.89 -9.89
C ILE A 4 -0.72 -3.20 -9.71
N LYS A 5 -0.15 -4.03 -10.59
CA LYS A 5 1.28 -4.35 -10.57
C LYS A 5 2.18 -3.13 -10.72
N ASP A 6 1.85 -2.22 -11.63
CA ASP A 6 2.64 -1.00 -11.82
C ASP A 6 2.63 -0.14 -10.54
N LEU A 7 1.49 -0.13 -9.82
CA LEU A 7 1.36 0.60 -8.55
C LEU A 7 2.12 -0.09 -7.41
N GLU A 8 2.07 -1.42 -7.34
CA GLU A 8 2.86 -2.20 -6.38
C GLU A 8 4.37 -2.00 -6.62
N ASP A 9 4.81 -2.04 -7.88
CA ASP A 9 6.21 -1.78 -8.25
C ASP A 9 6.63 -0.35 -7.88
N ASP A 10 5.81 0.66 -8.20
CA ASP A 10 6.03 2.07 -7.80
C ASP A 10 6.13 2.19 -6.26
N TYR A 11 5.27 1.48 -5.53
CA TYR A 11 5.28 1.46 -4.06
C TYR A 11 6.57 0.84 -3.52
N ILE A 12 7.00 -0.30 -4.06
CA ILE A 12 8.24 -0.98 -3.67
C ILE A 12 9.46 -0.10 -3.97
N GLU A 13 9.51 0.52 -5.15
CA GLU A 13 10.60 1.43 -5.50
C GLU A 13 10.66 2.62 -4.54
N ARG A 14 9.50 3.13 -4.10
CA ARG A 14 9.43 4.30 -3.24
C ARG A 14 9.76 4.00 -1.78
N PHE A 15 9.24 2.92 -1.23
CA PHE A 15 9.31 2.63 0.21
C PHE A 15 10.25 1.47 0.56
N GLY A 16 10.74 0.73 -0.44
CA GLY A 16 11.67 -0.38 -0.25
C GLY A 16 11.04 -1.64 0.37
N ASP A 17 9.70 -1.70 0.44
CA ASP A 17 8.96 -2.81 1.05
C ASP A 17 7.72 -3.18 0.22
N LEU A 18 7.27 -4.43 0.39
CA LEU A 18 6.06 -4.94 -0.25
C LEU A 18 4.81 -4.30 0.37
N PHE A 19 3.79 -4.06 -0.46
CA PHE A 19 2.51 -3.58 0.03
C PHE A 19 1.79 -4.67 0.84
N PRO A 20 1.15 -4.35 1.99
CA PRO A 20 0.40 -5.34 2.76
C PRO A 20 -0.90 -5.73 2.05
N THR A 21 -1.02 -7.00 1.64
CA THR A 21 -2.18 -7.50 0.88
C THR A 21 -3.26 -8.19 1.73
N ILE A 22 -3.21 -8.01 3.06
CA ILE A 22 -4.00 -8.82 3.99
C ILE A 22 -5.47 -8.42 3.96
N GLY A 23 -6.33 -9.30 3.41
CA GLY A 23 -7.77 -9.29 3.61
C GLY A 23 -8.54 -8.15 2.93
N ILE A 24 -7.91 -7.40 2.02
CA ILE A 24 -8.53 -6.27 1.32
C ILE A 24 -8.84 -6.60 -0.14
N SER A 25 -9.78 -5.86 -0.73
CA SER A 25 -10.06 -5.96 -2.16
C SER A 25 -8.98 -5.27 -2.99
N ARG A 26 -8.78 -5.71 -4.22
CA ARG A 26 -7.83 -5.11 -5.16
C ARG A 26 -8.09 -3.64 -5.47
N ASP A 27 -9.35 -3.21 -5.42
CA ASP A 27 -9.66 -1.80 -5.67
C ASP A 27 -9.34 -0.93 -4.46
N TYR A 28 -9.56 -1.44 -3.25
CA TYR A 28 -9.14 -0.75 -2.02
C TYR A 28 -7.61 -0.70 -1.90
N GLU A 29 -6.92 -1.76 -2.31
CA GLU A 29 -5.47 -1.80 -2.42
C GLU A 29 -4.91 -0.69 -3.33
N LYS A 30 -5.48 -0.52 -4.54
CA LYS A 30 -5.08 0.57 -5.44
C LYS A 30 -5.27 1.94 -4.80
N GLU A 31 -6.40 2.16 -4.12
CA GLU A 31 -6.68 3.42 -3.44
C GLU A 31 -5.63 3.72 -2.37
N ILE A 32 -5.28 2.74 -1.55
CA ILE A 32 -4.26 2.92 -0.51
C ILE A 32 -2.89 3.21 -1.14
N ILE A 33 -2.46 2.42 -2.12
CA ILE A 33 -1.15 2.62 -2.76
C ILE A 33 -1.05 4.04 -3.37
N LEU A 34 -2.09 4.50 -4.05
CA LEU A 34 -2.13 5.86 -4.60
C LEU A 34 -2.01 6.93 -3.51
N ILE A 35 -2.67 6.73 -2.37
CA ILE A 35 -2.58 7.66 -1.23
C ILE A 35 -1.17 7.62 -0.61
N CYS A 36 -0.57 6.44 -0.47
CA CYS A 36 0.80 6.27 0.03
C CYS A 36 1.80 7.03 -0.84
N LEU A 37 1.76 6.81 -2.16
CA LEU A 37 2.61 7.49 -3.13
C LEU A 37 2.39 9.01 -3.12
N ALA A 38 1.14 9.48 -3.01
CA ALA A 38 0.82 10.91 -2.98
C ALA A 38 1.28 11.60 -1.68
N LYS A 39 1.28 10.90 -0.55
CA LYS A 39 1.65 11.43 0.76
C LYS A 39 3.11 11.18 1.15
N ASP A 40 3.83 10.43 0.32
CA ASP A 40 5.20 9.98 0.59
C ASP A 40 5.33 9.26 1.94
N LYS A 41 4.35 8.40 2.24
CA LYS A 41 4.29 7.58 3.45
C LYS A 41 3.79 6.20 3.08
N ASP A 42 4.39 5.18 3.68
CA ASP A 42 3.98 3.80 3.51
C ASP A 42 2.63 3.53 4.22
N ALA A 43 2.06 2.36 3.97
CA ALA A 43 0.73 2.01 4.46
C ALA A 43 0.65 1.93 6.00
N TYR A 44 1.74 1.53 6.66
CA TYR A 44 1.87 1.54 8.12
C TYR A 44 1.99 2.96 8.67
N GLY A 45 2.81 3.81 8.05
CA GLY A 45 2.97 5.22 8.43
C GLY A 45 1.71 6.06 8.22
N LEU A 46 0.77 5.59 7.41
CA LEU A 46 -0.58 6.15 7.27
C LEU A 46 -1.63 5.49 8.16
N GLY A 47 -1.28 4.42 8.88
CA GLY A 47 -2.17 3.71 9.81
C GLY A 47 -3.23 2.84 9.13
N TYR A 48 -3.05 2.47 7.85
CA TYR A 48 -3.93 1.53 7.16
C TYR A 48 -3.80 0.12 7.71
N PHE A 49 -2.60 -0.24 8.14
CA PHE A 49 -2.29 -1.52 8.73
C PHE A 49 -1.64 -1.29 10.08
N ASP A 50 -2.02 -2.12 11.04
CA ASP A 50 -1.52 -2.08 12.40
C ASP A 50 -0.99 -3.47 12.72
N LEU A 51 0.34 -3.58 12.85
CA LEU A 51 1.00 -4.83 13.19
C LEU A 51 0.53 -5.37 14.55
N GLU A 52 0.09 -4.49 15.47
CA GLU A 52 -0.37 -4.89 16.80
C GLU A 52 -1.80 -5.47 16.80
N LYS A 53 -2.58 -5.26 15.73
CA LYS A 53 -3.91 -5.86 15.57
C LYS A 53 -3.90 -7.21 14.84
N CYS A 54 -2.73 -7.68 14.43
CA CYS A 54 -2.56 -8.97 13.75
C CYS A 54 -2.33 -10.16 14.69
N TYR A 55 -2.52 -10.01 16.01
CA TYR A 55 -2.40 -11.08 17.01
C TYR A 55 -3.70 -11.33 17.78
#